data_AF-A0AAD5XCG4-F1
#
_entry.id   AF-A0AAD5XCG4-F1
#
_cell.length_a   1.000
_cell.length_b   1.000
_cell.length_c   1.000
_cell.angle_alpha   90.00
_cell.angle_beta   90.00
_cell.angle_gamma   90.00
#
_symmetry.space_group_name_H-M   'P 1'
#
loop_
_entity.id
_entity.type
_entity.pdbx_description
1 polymer ?
#
loop_
_entity_poly.entity_id
_entity_poly.type
_entity_poly.pdbx_seq_one_letter_code
_entity_poly.pdbx_strand_id
1 'polypeptide(L)'
;MGHFKTAKSNFTKFSFHNGKRGRILVRTTTSSFFVCLYSCVSPAAVAISASVDTPHGRLPNVVQRDGDAAELPAFAASFADAARAALEAGFDGVEVHAANGYLIDQFLRDGTNTRADYPKYGNASLATRSQLLNDVLTAVIAAVGTPDNVGVRFSPLNDKSDMHDSDPAALSAHVAKLSQSFNLAYVHVRRGGTSLIKIDVVPIFRKNFKNILIANMGYSKDEANEAIAGGLVDAVEKYDSMRELYDCQVTDHVPYG
;
A
#
# COMPACT_ATOMS: atom_id res chain seq x y z
N MET A 1 6.72 -24.74 26.39
CA MET A 1 7.01 -24.85 24.94
C MET A 1 5.71 -24.66 24.19
N GLY A 2 5.39 -23.42 23.82
CA GLY A 2 4.14 -23.08 23.14
C GLY A 2 4.35 -23.06 21.62
N HIS A 3 3.56 -23.83 20.88
CA HIS A 3 3.55 -23.82 19.43
C HIS A 3 3.06 -22.46 18.91
N PHE A 4 3.94 -21.70 18.25
CA PHE A 4 3.57 -20.55 17.44
C PHE A 4 2.73 -21.03 16.25
N LYS A 5 1.41 -20.82 16.31
CA LYS A 5 0.57 -20.90 15.11
C LYS A 5 0.60 -19.54 14.43
N THR A 6 1.25 -19.48 13.28
CA THR A 6 1.28 -18.30 12.41
C THR A 6 -0.15 -17.92 12.01
N ALA A 7 -0.50 -16.64 12.19
CA ALA A 7 -1.76 -16.09 11.72
C ALA A 7 -1.81 -16.20 10.20
N LYS A 8 -2.94 -16.67 9.64
CA LYS A 8 -3.16 -16.72 8.20
C LYS A 8 -3.14 -15.28 7.67
N SER A 9 -2.04 -14.87 7.04
CA SER A 9 -1.99 -13.69 6.19
C SER A 9 -2.95 -13.90 5.01
N ASN A 10 -3.83 -12.93 4.76
CA ASN A 10 -4.66 -12.94 3.55
C ASN A 10 -3.79 -12.55 2.35
N PHE A 11 -3.40 -13.54 1.55
CA PHE A 11 -2.61 -13.34 0.33
C PHE A 11 -3.52 -12.89 -0.81
N THR A 12 -3.32 -11.69 -1.38
CA THR A 12 -3.86 -11.36 -2.71
C THR A 12 -2.79 -11.66 -3.74
N LYS A 13 -3.12 -12.54 -4.69
CA LYS A 13 -2.23 -12.98 -5.78
C LYS A 13 -2.39 -12.05 -6.98
N PHE A 14 -1.33 -11.36 -7.38
CA PHE A 14 -1.29 -10.60 -8.64
C PHE A 14 -0.50 -11.38 -9.68
N SER A 15 -1.10 -11.68 -10.83
CA SER A 15 -0.40 -12.31 -11.95
C SER A 15 -0.18 -11.30 -13.07
N PHE A 16 1.08 -10.96 -13.37
CA PHE A 16 1.44 -10.20 -14.58
C PHE A 16 1.78 -11.17 -15.70
N HIS A 17 1.03 -11.14 -16.81
CA HIS A 17 1.39 -11.89 -18.02
C HIS A 17 2.19 -10.97 -18.94
N ASN A 18 3.50 -11.20 -19.05
CA ASN A 18 4.32 -10.60 -20.10
C ASN A 18 4.85 -11.68 -21.06
N GLY A 19 3.94 -12.34 -21.78
CA GLY A 19 4.20 -13.21 -22.94
C GLY A 19 5.09 -14.45 -22.77
N LYS A 20 5.85 -14.62 -21.68
CA LYS A 20 6.87 -15.69 -21.54
C LYS A 20 6.93 -16.39 -20.18
N ARG A 21 6.29 -15.86 -19.13
CA ARG A 21 5.93 -16.55 -17.86
C ARG A 21 5.13 -15.56 -17.00
N GLY A 22 4.08 -16.02 -16.32
CA GLY A 22 3.32 -15.18 -15.41
C GLY A 22 4.12 -14.89 -14.13
N ARG A 23 4.30 -13.62 -13.74
CA ARG A 23 4.88 -13.25 -12.44
C ARG A 23 3.79 -13.16 -11.39
N ILE A 24 3.99 -13.78 -10.23
CA ILE A 24 3.08 -13.83 -9.11
C ILE A 24 3.64 -13.00 -7.95
N LEU A 25 2.96 -11.91 -7.61
CA LEU A 25 3.26 -11.12 -6.41
C LEU A 25 2.25 -11.38 -5.30
N VAL A 26 2.71 -11.29 -4.05
CA VAL A 26 1.85 -11.26 -2.86
C VAL A 26 1.77 -9.85 -2.29
N ARG A 27 0.57 -9.42 -1.93
CA ARG A 27 0.38 -8.25 -1.07
C ARG A 27 0.63 -8.61 0.40
N THR A 28 1.64 -7.97 1.00
CA THR A 28 1.87 -8.02 2.45
C THR A 28 0.96 -7.00 3.13
N THR A 29 0.20 -7.46 4.13
CA THR A 29 -0.76 -6.63 4.87
C THR A 29 -0.56 -6.83 6.36
N THR A 30 -0.40 -5.73 7.11
CA THR A 30 -0.68 -5.72 8.54
C THR A 30 -2.00 -5.00 8.73
N SER A 31 -3.03 -5.78 9.04
CA SER A 31 -4.31 -5.18 9.34
C SER A 31 -4.38 -4.83 10.81
N SER A 32 -4.18 -3.57 11.15
CA SER A 32 -4.56 -3.05 12.48
C SER A 32 -6.08 -3.06 12.70
N PHE A 33 -6.86 -3.32 11.64
CA PHE A 33 -8.33 -3.34 11.64
C PHE A 33 -8.92 -4.76 11.50
N PHE A 34 -8.12 -5.80 11.30
CA PHE A 34 -8.61 -7.19 11.25
C PHE A 34 -7.96 -7.99 12.36
N VAL A 35 -8.77 -8.30 13.38
CA VAL A 35 -8.64 -9.42 14.32
C VAL A 35 -7.19 -9.89 14.55
N CYS A 36 -6.48 -9.20 15.42
CA CYS A 36 -5.41 -9.82 16.20
C CYS A 36 -5.90 -9.86 17.65
N LEU A 37 -5.96 -11.07 18.23
CA LEU A 37 -6.38 -11.29 19.61
C LEU A 37 -5.47 -10.62 20.66
N TYR A 38 -4.39 -9.92 20.24
CA TYR A 38 -3.54 -9.15 21.13
C TYR A 38 -3.04 -7.86 20.42
N SER A 39 -3.58 -6.71 20.83
CA SER A 39 -3.16 -5.32 20.54
C SER A 39 -3.28 -4.80 19.09
N CYS A 40 -4.46 -4.28 18.73
CA CYS A 40 -4.61 -3.41 17.56
C CYS A 40 -3.93 -2.05 17.81
N VAL A 41 -2.91 -1.73 17.02
CA VAL A 41 -2.14 -0.48 17.13
C VAL A 41 -2.44 0.43 15.94
N SER A 42 -2.68 1.71 16.24
CA SER A 42 -2.84 2.82 15.29
C SER A 42 -1.96 3.99 15.75
N PRO A 43 -1.63 4.96 14.88
CA PRO A 43 -1.01 6.20 15.34
C PRO A 43 -1.83 6.87 16.43
N ALA A 44 -3.17 6.83 16.34
CA ALA A 44 -4.06 7.42 17.32
C ALA A 44 -5.15 6.43 17.78
N ALA A 45 -5.55 6.54 19.05
CA ALA A 45 -6.64 5.77 19.66
C ALA A 45 -8.02 6.26 19.19
N VAL A 46 -8.26 6.21 17.87
CA VAL A 46 -9.53 6.57 17.24
C VAL A 46 -10.21 5.27 16.80
N ALA A 47 -11.43 5.04 17.28
CA ALA A 47 -12.30 4.02 16.68
C ALA A 47 -12.76 4.53 15.31
N ILE A 48 -12.49 3.76 14.26
CA ILE A 48 -13.10 4.03 12.96
C ILE A 48 -14.58 3.62 12.98
N SER A 49 -15.41 4.39 12.31
CA SER A 49 -16.85 4.15 12.12
C SER A 49 -17.08 3.06 11.05
N ALA A 50 -16.41 1.92 11.21
CA ALA A 50 -16.52 0.77 10.32
C ALA A 50 -16.73 -0.52 11.12
N SER A 51 -17.21 -1.57 10.44
CA SER A 51 -17.32 -2.90 11.02
C SER A 51 -16.28 -3.84 10.43
N VAL A 52 -15.84 -4.82 11.21
CA VAL A 52 -14.88 -5.86 10.83
C VAL A 52 -15.63 -7.15 10.55
N ASP A 53 -15.32 -7.80 9.43
CA ASP A 53 -15.82 -9.13 9.16
C ASP A 53 -15.01 -10.15 9.97
N THR A 54 -15.68 -10.90 10.84
CA THR A 54 -15.07 -11.94 11.67
C THR A 54 -15.67 -13.32 11.34
N PRO A 55 -15.06 -14.43 11.77
CA PRO A 55 -15.69 -15.75 11.67
C PRO A 55 -17.06 -15.84 12.35
N HIS A 56 -17.41 -14.88 13.21
CA HIS A 56 -18.69 -14.78 13.92
C HIS A 56 -19.62 -13.70 13.35
N GLY A 57 -19.33 -13.21 12.14
CA GLY A 57 -20.09 -12.15 11.50
C GLY A 57 -19.45 -10.78 11.65
N ARG A 58 -20.19 -9.76 11.20
CA ARG A 58 -19.71 -8.37 11.16
C ARG A 58 -19.84 -7.73 12.54
N LEU A 59 -18.72 -7.35 13.15
CA LEU A 59 -18.65 -6.74 14.48
C LEU A 59 -18.18 -5.27 14.38
N PRO A 60 -18.56 -4.40 15.34
CA PRO A 60 -17.99 -3.04 15.41
C PRO A 60 -16.47 -3.09 15.55
N ASN A 61 -15.78 -2.09 14.96
CA ASN A 61 -14.35 -1.92 15.23
C ASN A 61 -14.11 -1.63 16.72
N VAL A 62 -12.99 -2.15 17.23
CA VAL A 62 -12.51 -1.84 18.57
C VAL A 62 -11.71 -0.53 18.53
N VAL A 63 -11.77 0.25 19.61
CA VAL A 63 -10.85 1.38 19.80
C VAL A 63 -9.42 0.82 19.81
N GLN A 64 -8.59 1.30 18.90
CA GLN A 64 -7.19 0.89 18.81
C GLN A 64 -6.41 1.56 19.95
N ARG A 65 -5.38 0.88 20.46
CA ARG A 65 -4.45 1.51 21.40
C ARG A 65 -3.49 2.39 20.60
N ASP A 66 -3.11 3.52 21.17
CA ASP A 66 -1.96 4.29 20.73
C ASP A 66 -0.73 3.38 20.68
N GLY A 67 -0.14 3.21 19.50
CA GLY A 67 1.12 2.48 19.36
C GLY A 67 2.24 3.23 20.05
N ASP A 68 3.05 2.54 20.85
CA ASP A 68 4.29 3.13 21.34
C ASP A 68 5.27 3.26 20.16
N ALA A 69 5.99 4.38 20.07
CA ALA A 69 7.05 4.56 19.09
C ALA A 69 8.10 3.45 19.17
N ALA A 70 8.31 2.85 20.35
CA ALA A 70 9.19 1.70 20.56
C ALA A 70 8.70 0.41 19.87
N GLU A 71 7.42 0.29 19.54
CA GLU A 71 6.83 -0.89 18.87
C GLU A 71 6.96 -0.81 17.33
N LEU A 72 7.11 0.39 16.77
CA LEU A 72 7.17 0.63 15.33
C LEU A 72 8.33 -0.09 14.61
N PRO A 73 9.55 -0.19 15.19
CA PRO A 73 10.60 -1.04 14.63
C PRO A 73 10.21 -2.52 14.54
N ALA A 74 9.45 -3.05 15.50
CA ALA A 74 9.00 -4.45 15.48
C ALA A 74 7.96 -4.72 14.39
N PHE A 75 7.12 -3.72 14.07
CA PHE A 75 6.23 -3.80 12.91
C PHE A 75 7.02 -3.90 11.61
N ALA A 76 8.03 -3.04 11.41
CA ALA A 76 8.89 -3.10 10.22
C ALA A 76 9.60 -4.47 10.08
N ALA A 77 10.09 -5.04 11.18
CA ALA A 77 10.66 -6.39 11.18
C ALA A 77 9.63 -7.46 10.78
N SER A 78 8.38 -7.34 11.24
CA SER A 78 7.31 -8.29 10.88
C SER A 78 6.97 -8.25 9.38
N PHE A 79 7.02 -7.07 8.75
CA PHE A 79 6.89 -6.96 7.29
C PHE A 79 8.05 -7.65 6.55
N ALA A 80 9.28 -7.48 7.04
CA ALA A 80 10.46 -8.12 6.47
C ALA A 80 10.40 -9.65 6.57
N ASP A 81 9.96 -10.19 7.70
CA ASP A 81 9.78 -11.65 7.86
C ASP A 81 8.68 -12.19 6.94
N ALA A 82 7.56 -11.47 6.80
CA ALA A 82 6.51 -11.82 5.85
C ALA A 82 7.00 -11.80 4.40
N ALA A 83 7.86 -10.84 4.05
CA ALA A 83 8.44 -10.74 2.72
C ALA A 83 9.43 -11.88 2.44
N ARG A 84 10.24 -12.28 3.41
CA ARG A 84 11.12 -13.46 3.29
C ARG A 84 10.30 -14.74 3.08
N ALA A 85 9.27 -14.95 3.89
CA ALA A 85 8.38 -16.10 3.77
C ALA A 85 7.66 -16.15 2.41
N ALA A 86 7.33 -14.99 1.83
CA ALA A 86 6.77 -14.92 0.48
C ALA A 86 7.75 -15.45 -0.58
N LEU A 87 9.01 -15.05 -0.53
CA LEU A 87 10.02 -15.54 -1.47
C LEU A 87 10.29 -17.04 -1.28
N GLU A 88 10.36 -17.50 -0.04
CA GLU A 88 10.49 -18.94 0.29
C GLU A 88 9.32 -19.76 -0.25
N ALA A 89 8.12 -19.17 -0.30
CA ALA A 89 6.92 -19.78 -0.90
C ALA A 89 6.88 -19.71 -2.44
N GLY A 90 7.90 -19.12 -3.09
CA GLY A 90 8.04 -19.04 -4.54
C GLY A 90 7.30 -17.89 -5.21
N PHE A 91 6.92 -16.84 -4.47
CA PHE A 91 6.45 -15.59 -5.06
C PHE A 91 7.61 -14.83 -5.70
N ASP A 92 7.35 -14.12 -6.82
CA ASP A 92 8.37 -13.33 -7.52
C ASP A 92 8.76 -12.04 -6.78
N GLY A 93 7.94 -11.62 -5.81
CA GLY A 93 8.14 -10.40 -5.05
C GLY A 93 6.93 -10.06 -4.18
N VAL A 94 6.98 -8.87 -3.59
CA VAL A 94 5.99 -8.41 -2.61
C VAL A 94 5.48 -7.01 -2.89
N GLU A 95 4.22 -6.76 -2.56
CA GLU A 95 3.63 -5.43 -2.48
C GLU A 95 3.44 -5.03 -1.02
N VAL A 96 4.00 -3.90 -0.59
CA VAL A 96 3.72 -3.29 0.71
C VAL A 96 2.38 -2.56 0.64
N HIS A 97 1.43 -2.94 1.50
CA HIS A 97 0.13 -2.28 1.54
C HIS A 97 0.15 -1.01 2.40
N ALA A 98 0.27 0.16 1.75
CA ALA A 98 0.23 1.49 2.35
C ALA A 98 -1.04 2.27 1.94
N ALA A 99 -2.19 1.59 1.97
CA ALA A 99 -3.45 2.10 1.43
C ALA A 99 -4.65 1.58 2.24
N ASN A 100 -5.84 2.02 1.86
CA ASN A 100 -7.15 1.58 2.31
C ASN A 100 -7.37 1.69 3.83
N GLY A 101 -6.68 2.64 4.46
CA GLY A 101 -6.74 2.86 5.90
C GLY A 101 -6.04 1.79 6.73
N TYR A 102 -5.20 0.93 6.15
CA TYR A 102 -4.37 0.04 6.98
C TYR A 102 -3.24 0.80 7.67
N LEU A 103 -2.49 0.13 8.56
CA LEU A 103 -1.52 0.71 9.48
C LEU A 103 -0.68 1.84 8.86
N ILE A 104 -0.01 1.57 7.74
CA ILE A 104 0.88 2.55 7.11
C ILE A 104 0.08 3.76 6.59
N ASP A 105 -1.09 3.55 5.99
CA ASP A 105 -1.97 4.63 5.50
C ASP A 105 -2.46 5.52 6.66
N GLN A 106 -2.71 4.92 7.83
CA GLN A 106 -3.08 5.67 9.04
C GLN A 106 -1.98 6.64 9.47
N PHE A 107 -0.72 6.21 9.41
CA PHE A 107 0.43 7.06 9.74
C PHE A 107 0.67 8.15 8.67
N LEU A 108 0.42 7.83 7.40
CA LEU A 108 0.63 8.74 6.27
C LEU A 108 -0.33 9.93 6.25
N ARG A 109 -1.52 9.80 6.85
CA ARG A 109 -2.61 10.78 6.69
C ARG A 109 -2.90 11.54 7.98
N ASP A 110 -2.99 12.87 7.88
CA ASP A 110 -3.19 13.75 9.05
C ASP A 110 -4.58 13.64 9.69
N GLY A 111 -5.57 13.13 8.96
CA GLY A 111 -6.90 12.88 9.49
C GLY A 111 -6.94 11.73 10.51
N THR A 112 -5.96 10.83 10.46
CA THR A 112 -5.86 9.68 11.38
C THR A 112 -4.62 9.73 12.27
N ASN A 113 -3.51 10.27 11.78
CA ASN A 113 -2.34 10.52 12.59
C ASN A 113 -2.46 11.90 13.25
N THR A 114 -3.00 11.96 14.47
CA THR A 114 -3.12 13.20 15.24
C THR A 114 -1.97 13.39 16.24
N ARG A 115 -0.94 12.54 16.19
CA ARG A 115 0.18 12.52 17.15
C ARG A 115 1.17 13.62 16.86
N ALA A 116 1.01 14.77 17.50
CA ALA A 116 2.01 15.84 17.48
C ALA A 116 3.19 15.55 18.43
N ASP A 117 3.01 14.63 19.38
CA ASP A 117 3.96 14.26 20.42
C ASP A 117 5.05 13.28 19.94
N TYR A 118 4.90 12.66 18.76
CA TYR A 118 5.85 11.68 18.23
C TYR A 118 6.90 12.33 17.32
N PRO A 119 8.16 12.50 17.77
CA PRO A 119 9.15 13.25 16.99
C PRO A 119 9.48 12.57 15.65
N LYS A 120 9.45 11.23 15.62
CA LYS A 120 9.85 10.43 14.46
C LYS A 120 8.68 10.02 13.56
N TYR A 121 7.51 9.74 14.12
CA TYR A 121 6.36 9.16 13.38
C TYR A 121 5.08 10.01 13.44
N GLY A 122 5.15 11.18 14.07
CA GLY A 122 4.01 12.05 14.28
C GLY A 122 3.61 12.89 13.07
N ASN A 123 2.65 13.78 13.30
CA ASN A 123 2.01 14.60 12.28
C ASN A 123 2.66 15.97 12.05
N ALA A 124 3.91 16.17 12.50
CA ALA A 124 4.60 17.46 12.35
C ALA A 124 4.93 17.80 10.88
N SER A 125 5.10 16.78 10.02
CA SER A 125 5.47 16.95 8.61
C SER A 125 5.14 15.71 7.78
N LEU A 126 5.15 15.84 6.45
CA LEU A 126 5.10 14.68 5.55
C LEU A 126 6.23 13.68 5.79
N ALA A 127 7.43 14.16 6.16
CA ALA A 127 8.58 13.31 6.46
C ALA A 127 8.30 12.39 7.65
N THR A 128 7.84 12.95 8.77
CA THR A 128 7.52 12.20 9.99
C THR A 128 6.32 11.27 9.78
N ARG A 129 5.27 11.72 9.08
CA ARG A 129 4.12 10.87 8.70
C ARG A 129 4.55 9.65 7.87
N SER A 130 5.53 9.82 6.98
CA SER A 130 6.03 8.76 6.10
C SER A 130 7.12 7.87 6.70
N GLN A 131 7.56 8.14 7.93
CA GLN A 131 8.72 7.45 8.49
C GLN A 131 8.47 5.96 8.72
N LEU A 132 7.25 5.56 9.08
CA LEU A 132 6.91 4.14 9.20
C LEU A 132 7.01 3.42 7.85
N LEU A 133 6.52 4.05 6.77
CA LEU A 133 6.67 3.52 5.41
C LEU A 133 8.15 3.39 5.03
N ASN A 134 8.95 4.41 5.32
CA ASN A 134 10.40 4.37 5.07
C ASN A 134 11.07 3.19 5.78
N ASP A 135 10.78 2.99 7.07
CA ASP A 135 11.36 1.91 7.87
C ASP A 135 10.92 0.53 7.37
N VAL A 136 9.63 0.39 7.00
CA VAL A 136 9.09 -0.84 6.40
C VAL A 136 9.75 -1.14 5.05
N LEU A 137 9.83 -0.18 4.13
CA LEU A 137 10.46 -0.38 2.83
C LEU A 137 11.93 -0.75 2.96
N THR A 138 12.66 -0.08 3.87
CA THR A 138 14.06 -0.41 4.16
C THR A 138 14.21 -1.86 4.61
N ALA A 139 13.39 -2.30 5.57
CA ALA A 139 13.46 -3.66 6.11
C ALA A 139 13.04 -4.72 5.08
N VAL A 140 11.98 -4.45 4.30
CA VAL A 140 11.48 -5.35 3.26
C VAL A 140 12.49 -5.51 2.13
N ILE A 141 13.07 -4.42 1.63
CA ILE A 141 14.10 -4.48 0.58
C ILE A 141 15.32 -5.26 1.07
N ALA A 142 15.75 -5.04 2.32
CA ALA A 142 16.86 -5.80 2.90
C ALA A 142 16.54 -7.31 3.01
N ALA A 143 15.30 -7.69 3.35
CA ALA A 143 14.89 -9.09 3.43
C ALA A 143 14.72 -9.76 2.07
N VAL A 144 14.28 -9.01 1.06
CA VAL A 144 14.08 -9.48 -0.33
C VAL A 144 15.39 -9.48 -1.13
N GLY A 145 16.35 -8.64 -0.74
CA GLY A 145 17.67 -8.51 -1.35
C GLY A 145 17.74 -7.55 -2.55
N THR A 146 16.62 -7.08 -3.08
CA THR A 146 16.56 -6.12 -4.18
C THR A 146 15.27 -5.29 -4.15
N PRO A 147 15.31 -3.99 -4.51
CA PRO A 147 14.09 -3.19 -4.70
C PRO A 147 13.28 -3.60 -5.94
N ASP A 148 13.87 -4.34 -6.90
CA ASP A 148 13.21 -4.78 -8.14
C ASP A 148 12.08 -5.80 -7.92
N ASN A 149 12.01 -6.36 -6.71
CA ASN A 149 10.97 -7.30 -6.29
C ASN A 149 10.01 -6.69 -5.26
N VAL A 150 10.07 -5.36 -5.05
CA VAL A 150 9.25 -4.66 -4.05
C VAL A 150 8.41 -3.59 -4.74
N GLY A 151 7.10 -3.68 -4.59
CA GLY A 151 6.15 -2.63 -4.92
C GLY A 151 5.45 -2.07 -3.70
N VAL A 152 4.70 -0.97 -3.89
CA VAL A 152 3.91 -0.35 -2.82
C VAL A 152 2.57 0.14 -3.36
N ARG A 153 1.50 -0.04 -2.57
CA ARG A 153 0.14 0.44 -2.91
C ARG A 153 -0.30 1.63 -2.07
N PHE A 154 -0.84 2.67 -2.72
CA PHE A 154 -1.38 3.89 -2.10
C PHE A 154 -2.85 4.13 -2.47
N SER A 155 -3.58 4.86 -1.60
CA SER A 155 -4.95 5.29 -1.86
C SER A 155 -5.25 6.67 -1.25
N PRO A 156 -4.56 7.74 -1.70
CA PRO A 156 -4.59 9.06 -1.05
C PRO A 156 -5.98 9.71 -1.01
N LEU A 157 -6.88 9.31 -1.91
CA LEU A 157 -8.25 9.83 -2.00
C LEU A 157 -9.31 8.90 -1.38
N ASN A 158 -8.92 7.71 -0.92
CA ASN A 158 -9.88 6.77 -0.35
C ASN A 158 -10.30 7.20 1.04
N ASP A 159 -11.55 7.58 1.19
CA ASP A 159 -12.20 8.09 2.39
C ASP A 159 -12.98 7.06 3.21
N LYS A 160 -12.88 5.78 2.82
CA LYS A 160 -13.39 4.68 3.63
C LYS A 160 -12.67 4.63 4.99
N SER A 161 -13.40 4.18 6.01
CA SER A 161 -12.87 4.04 7.38
C SER A 161 -12.37 5.35 7.97
N ASP A 162 -13.08 6.46 7.71
CA ASP A 162 -12.80 7.82 8.21
C ASP A 162 -11.44 8.41 7.78
N MET A 163 -10.80 7.79 6.79
CA MET A 163 -9.49 8.19 6.30
C MET A 163 -9.56 9.50 5.49
N HIS A 164 -8.95 10.58 5.96
CA HIS A 164 -8.87 11.84 5.23
C HIS A 164 -7.45 12.43 5.31
N ASP A 165 -7.05 13.23 4.33
CA ASP A 165 -5.80 14.00 4.38
C ASP A 165 -6.12 15.44 3.96
N SER A 166 -5.53 16.42 4.65
CA SER A 166 -5.77 17.84 4.36
C SER A 166 -5.18 18.29 3.02
N ASP A 167 -4.11 17.63 2.55
CA ASP A 167 -3.48 17.90 1.25
C ASP A 167 -3.06 16.59 0.55
N PRO A 168 -4.03 15.86 -0.05
CA PRO A 168 -3.75 14.59 -0.71
C PRO A 168 -2.84 14.75 -1.94
N ALA A 169 -2.75 15.93 -2.55
CA ALA A 169 -1.85 16.20 -3.66
C ALA A 169 -0.39 16.26 -3.20
N ALA A 170 -0.11 17.00 -2.12
CA ALA A 170 1.21 17.05 -1.51
C ALA A 170 1.64 15.68 -0.96
N LEU A 171 0.72 14.96 -0.30
CA LEU A 171 0.97 13.60 0.16
C LEU A 171 1.34 12.68 -1.01
N SER A 172 0.57 12.71 -2.09
CA SER A 172 0.83 11.90 -3.29
C SER A 172 2.21 12.19 -3.90
N ALA A 173 2.57 13.46 -4.04
CA ALA A 173 3.90 13.85 -4.54
C ALA A 173 5.02 13.36 -3.62
N HIS A 174 4.83 13.45 -2.31
CA HIS A 174 5.81 13.02 -1.31
C HIS A 174 6.06 11.52 -1.34
N VAL A 175 5.00 10.70 -1.27
CA VAL A 175 5.14 9.24 -1.26
C VAL A 175 5.62 8.69 -2.60
N ALA A 176 5.31 9.36 -3.72
CA ALA A 176 5.87 9.04 -5.03
C ALA A 176 7.39 9.27 -5.08
N LYS A 177 7.86 10.41 -4.56
CA LYS A 177 9.31 10.70 -4.46
C LYS A 177 10.03 9.72 -3.54
N LEU A 178 9.43 9.39 -2.40
CA LEU A 178 9.99 8.38 -1.48
C LEU A 178 10.10 7.02 -2.16
N SER A 179 9.05 6.60 -2.87
CA SER A 179 9.08 5.34 -3.64
C SER A 179 10.16 5.36 -4.72
N GLN A 180 10.36 6.51 -5.37
CA GLN A 180 11.42 6.68 -6.36
C GLN A 180 12.83 6.63 -5.74
N SER A 181 13.03 7.17 -4.54
CA SER A 181 14.35 7.15 -3.89
C SER A 181 14.80 5.74 -3.49
N PHE A 182 13.85 4.83 -3.25
CA PHE A 182 14.13 3.40 -3.08
C PHE A 182 14.28 2.64 -4.40
N ASN A 183 14.02 3.29 -5.54
CA ASN A 183 13.97 2.68 -6.86
C ASN A 183 13.06 1.44 -6.90
N LEU A 184 11.87 1.52 -6.28
CA LEU A 184 10.94 0.40 -6.20
C LEU A 184 10.54 -0.10 -7.59
N ALA A 185 10.26 -1.40 -7.70
CA ALA A 185 9.81 -2.03 -8.94
C ALA A 185 8.57 -1.33 -9.52
N TYR A 186 7.59 -1.05 -8.66
CA TYR A 186 6.36 -0.38 -9.07
C TYR A 186 5.67 0.35 -7.93
N VAL A 187 4.82 1.31 -8.31
CA VAL A 187 3.85 1.97 -7.43
C VAL A 187 2.45 1.68 -7.95
N HIS A 188 1.54 1.31 -7.05
CA HIS A 188 0.16 0.98 -7.37
C HIS A 188 -0.79 1.97 -6.69
N VAL A 189 -1.55 2.75 -7.46
CA VAL A 189 -2.35 3.86 -6.95
C VAL A 189 -3.82 3.64 -7.20
N ARG A 190 -4.60 3.67 -6.12
CA ARG A 190 -6.05 3.84 -6.20
C ARG A 190 -6.37 5.32 -6.44
N ARG A 191 -6.88 5.67 -7.62
CA ARG A 191 -7.04 7.07 -8.07
C ARG A 191 -8.31 7.79 -7.58
N GLY A 192 -9.15 7.15 -6.78
CA GLY A 192 -10.45 7.71 -6.38
C GLY A 192 -10.88 7.32 -4.98
N GLY A 193 -11.98 7.94 -4.54
CA GLY A 193 -12.69 7.72 -3.27
C GLY A 193 -14.20 7.90 -3.44
N THR A 194 -14.94 7.85 -2.34
CA THR A 194 -16.36 8.25 -2.26
C THR A 194 -16.54 9.74 -2.00
N SER A 195 -15.47 10.47 -1.70
CA SER A 195 -15.50 11.91 -1.40
C SER A 195 -15.70 12.79 -2.65
N LEU A 196 -16.14 14.03 -2.44
CA LEU A 196 -16.31 15.05 -3.49
C LEU A 196 -14.97 15.65 -3.99
N ILE A 197 -13.83 15.23 -3.45
CA ILE A 197 -12.51 15.72 -3.86
C ILE A 197 -12.20 15.16 -5.25
N LYS A 198 -12.24 16.05 -6.27
CA LYS A 198 -11.99 15.71 -7.68
C LYS A 198 -10.56 16.02 -8.13
N ILE A 199 -9.57 15.60 -7.34
CA ILE A 199 -8.16 15.71 -7.74
C ILE A 199 -7.80 14.42 -8.48
N ASP A 200 -7.09 14.52 -9.61
CA ASP A 200 -6.44 13.36 -10.22
C ASP A 200 -5.01 13.24 -9.70
N VAL A 201 -4.78 12.22 -8.87
CA VAL A 201 -3.47 11.94 -8.28
C VAL A 201 -2.55 11.19 -9.24
N VAL A 202 -3.06 10.54 -10.28
CA VAL A 202 -2.25 9.70 -11.17
C VAL A 202 -1.17 10.53 -11.90
N PRO A 203 -1.46 11.70 -12.49
CA PRO A 203 -0.42 12.57 -13.05
C PRO A 203 0.64 13.02 -12.03
N ILE A 204 0.25 13.20 -10.77
CA ILE A 204 1.18 13.58 -9.69
C ILE A 204 2.15 12.43 -9.42
N PHE A 205 1.65 11.20 -9.31
CA PHE A 205 2.51 10.02 -9.17
C PHE A 205 3.43 9.86 -10.39
N ARG A 206 2.89 9.91 -11.62
CA ARG A 206 3.70 9.76 -12.84
C ARG A 206 4.79 10.81 -12.98
N LYS A 207 4.52 12.05 -12.54
CA LYS A 207 5.52 13.13 -12.53
C LYS A 207 6.70 12.80 -11.62
N ASN A 208 6.45 12.17 -10.47
CA ASN A 208 7.45 11.99 -9.39
C ASN A 208 8.04 10.58 -9.29
N PHE A 209 7.42 9.58 -9.91
CA PHE A 209 7.87 8.19 -9.98
C PHE A 209 8.00 7.80 -11.45
N LYS A 210 9.08 7.10 -11.83
CA LYS A 210 9.45 6.81 -13.24
C LYS A 210 9.47 5.34 -13.60
N ASN A 211 9.47 4.45 -12.60
CA ASN A 211 9.36 3.00 -12.84
C ASN A 211 7.89 2.63 -13.10
N ILE A 212 7.50 1.37 -12.93
CA ILE A 212 6.16 0.90 -13.31
C ILE A 212 5.07 1.54 -12.43
N LEU A 213 4.16 2.32 -13.02
CA LEU A 213 3.01 2.91 -12.35
C LEU A 213 1.74 2.15 -12.73
N ILE A 214 1.09 1.57 -11.74
CA ILE A 214 -0.17 0.84 -11.88
C ILE A 214 -1.30 1.69 -11.33
N ALA A 215 -2.31 1.99 -12.14
CA ALA A 215 -3.52 2.67 -11.70
C ALA A 215 -4.63 1.68 -11.32
N ASN A 216 -5.51 2.09 -10.40
CA ASN A 216 -6.69 1.35 -10.00
C ASN A 216 -7.86 2.31 -9.72
N MET A 217 -9.09 1.77 -9.83
CA MET A 217 -10.38 2.38 -9.53
C MET A 217 -10.97 3.23 -10.65
N GLY A 218 -12.13 2.78 -11.16
CA GLY A 218 -13.02 3.59 -12.00
C GLY A 218 -12.55 3.81 -13.43
N TYR A 219 -11.62 2.99 -13.94
CA TYR A 219 -11.24 3.01 -15.35
C TYR A 219 -12.25 2.21 -16.18
N SER A 220 -12.71 2.79 -17.29
CA SER A 220 -13.26 2.00 -18.39
C SER A 220 -12.12 1.33 -19.17
N LYS A 221 -12.44 0.37 -20.05
CA LYS A 221 -11.43 -0.26 -20.92
C LYS A 221 -10.76 0.78 -21.82
N ASP A 222 -11.55 1.66 -22.42
CA ASP A 222 -11.04 2.66 -23.37
C ASP A 222 -10.17 3.69 -22.65
N GLU A 223 -10.60 4.18 -21.49
CA GLU A 223 -9.81 5.10 -20.67
C GLU A 223 -8.49 4.47 -20.20
N ALA A 224 -8.50 3.19 -19.83
CA ALA A 224 -7.29 2.47 -19.45
C ALA A 224 -6.30 2.37 -20.64
N ASN A 225 -6.80 2.03 -21.83
CA ASN A 225 -5.99 1.94 -23.04
C ASN A 225 -5.40 3.32 -23.42
N GLU A 226 -6.19 4.38 -23.34
CA GLU A 226 -5.73 5.75 -23.59
C GLU A 226 -4.66 6.18 -22.59
N ALA A 227 -4.86 5.90 -21.30
CA ALA A 227 -3.88 6.24 -20.26
C ALA A 227 -2.54 5.49 -20.44
N ILE A 228 -2.59 4.23 -20.87
CA ILE A 228 -1.39 3.43 -21.17
C ILE A 228 -0.71 3.96 -22.44
N ALA A 229 -1.46 4.13 -23.54
CA ALA A 229 -0.91 4.64 -24.80
C ALA A 229 -0.32 6.05 -24.66
N GLY A 230 -0.89 6.88 -23.79
CA GLY A 230 -0.40 8.21 -23.45
C GLY A 230 0.78 8.24 -22.47
N GLY A 231 1.24 7.09 -21.97
CA GLY A 231 2.34 6.99 -20.99
C GLY A 231 2.00 7.56 -19.61
N LEU A 232 0.72 7.76 -19.31
CA LEU A 232 0.27 8.24 -18.00
C LEU A 232 0.45 7.15 -16.93
N VAL A 233 0.24 5.89 -17.29
CA VAL A 233 0.45 4.69 -16.46
C VAL A 233 0.98 3.56 -17.33
N ASP A 234 1.61 2.57 -16.70
CA ASP A 234 2.15 1.40 -17.39
C ASP A 234 1.16 0.22 -17.34
N ALA A 235 0.23 0.22 -16.38
CA ALA A 235 -0.84 -0.76 -16.29
C ALA A 235 -2.05 -0.22 -15.51
N VAL A 236 -3.20 -0.89 -15.66
CA VAL A 236 -4.42 -0.61 -14.90
C VAL A 236 -4.96 -1.90 -14.27
N GLU A 237 -5.04 -1.96 -12.94
CA GLU A 237 -5.77 -2.99 -12.20
C GLU A 237 -7.27 -2.69 -12.26
N LYS A 238 -8.03 -3.50 -13.00
CA LYS A 238 -9.49 -3.52 -12.91
C LYS A 238 -9.94 -4.52 -11.84
N TYR A 239 -10.80 -4.08 -10.94
CA TYR A 239 -11.61 -4.99 -10.12
C TYR A 239 -12.86 -5.30 -10.93
N ASP A 240 -12.88 -6.45 -11.57
CA ASP A 240 -14.08 -6.96 -12.21
C ASP A 240 -14.53 -8.20 -11.42
N SER A 241 -15.81 -8.25 -11.03
CA SER A 241 -16.41 -9.46 -10.48
C SER A 241 -16.43 -10.60 -11.51
N MET A 242 -16.05 -10.29 -12.75
CA MET A 242 -15.82 -11.20 -13.86
C MET A 242 -14.32 -11.26 -14.15
N ARG A 243 -13.76 -12.47 -14.30
CA ARG A 243 -12.32 -12.78 -14.34
C ARG A 243 -11.57 -12.25 -15.59
N GLU A 244 -11.56 -10.95 -15.84
CA GLU A 244 -10.78 -10.33 -16.92
C GLU A 244 -9.83 -9.27 -16.35
N LEU A 245 -8.58 -9.67 -16.10
CA LEU A 245 -7.46 -8.72 -16.07
C LEU A 245 -7.25 -8.31 -17.54
N TYR A 246 -7.51 -7.05 -17.88
CA TYR A 246 -7.13 -6.55 -19.19
C TYR A 246 -5.61 -6.59 -19.34
N ASP A 247 -5.18 -7.04 -20.51
CA ASP A 247 -3.81 -7.38 -20.87
C ASP A 247 -2.82 -6.30 -20.41
N CYS A 248 -1.92 -6.68 -19.50
CA CYS A 248 -0.77 -5.85 -19.16
C CYS A 248 0.18 -5.89 -20.35
N GLN A 249 0.02 -5.00 -21.31
CA GLN A 249 1.10 -4.72 -22.25
C GLN A 249 2.18 -3.93 -21.51
N VAL A 250 3.02 -4.65 -20.76
CA VAL A 250 4.35 -4.14 -20.41
C VAL A 250 5.05 -4.01 -21.76
N THR A 251 5.02 -2.81 -22.33
CA THR A 251 5.76 -2.55 -23.56
C THR A 251 7.23 -2.79 -23.24
N ASP A 252 7.86 -3.69 -24.01
CA ASP A 252 9.28 -3.98 -23.88
C ASP A 252 10.07 -2.66 -23.90
N HIS A 253 10.97 -2.53 -22.92
CA HIS A 253 11.91 -1.44 -22.70
C HIS A 253 12.10 -0.45 -23.85
N VAL A 254 11.87 0.84 -23.58
CA VAL A 254 12.59 1.92 -24.25
C VAL A 254 14.06 1.81 -23.82
N PRO A 255 15.02 1.57 -24.73
CA PRO A 255 16.43 1.56 -24.37
C PRO A 255 16.84 2.98 -23.98
N TYR A 256 17.28 3.16 -22.74
CA TYR A 256 18.00 4.38 -22.34
C TYR A 256 19.34 4.37 -23.09
N GLY A 257 19.47 5.25 -24.09
CA GLY A 257 20.73 5.65 -24.69
C GLY A 257 21.39 6.79 -23.93
#